data_AF-A0A7Z9HFA4-F1
#
_entry.id   AF-A0A7Z9HFA4-F1
#
_cell.length_a   1.000
_cell.length_b   1.000
_cell.length_c   1.000
_cell.angle_alpha   90.00
_cell.angle_beta   90.00
_cell.angle_gamma   90.00
#
_symmetry.space_group_name_H-M   'P 1'
#
loop_
_entity.id
_entity.type
_entity.pdbx_description
1 polymer ?
#
loop_
_entity_poly.entity_id
_entity_poly.type
_entity_poly.pdbx_seq_one_letter_code
_entity_poly.pdbx_strand_id
1 'polypeptide(L)'
;IGLAGLAAATLYVGRMMSRNKNVLMIVGLQMIVGCIILFPFSLIFENWNIEWSTSFILAFLYTTLVPGLLGTLIWFYLVRRVGPVRAATFHFLNPFFGVLVAALILSEPLSVRDGIGVTIIMAGILLVQMSRRQIANSD
;
A
#
# COMPACT_ATOMS: atom_id res chain seq x y z
N ILE A 1 13.38 -9.23 6.51
CA ILE A 1 12.72 -8.78 7.76
C ILE A 1 11.39 -8.07 7.48
N GLY A 2 11.37 -7.00 6.66
CA GLY A 2 10.12 -6.27 6.32
C GLY A 2 9.00 -7.14 5.73
N LEU A 3 9.31 -8.01 4.77
CA LEU A 3 8.33 -8.95 4.18
C LEU A 3 7.74 -9.94 5.21
N ALA A 4 8.56 -10.44 6.13
CA ALA A 4 8.11 -11.34 7.20
C ALA A 4 7.20 -10.60 8.20
N GLY A 5 7.54 -9.36 8.54
CA GLY A 5 6.69 -8.49 9.37
C GLY A 5 5.34 -8.19 8.71
N LEU A 6 5.34 -7.86 7.41
CA LEU A 6 4.11 -7.62 6.64
C LEU A 6 3.23 -8.87 6.55
N ALA A 7 3.83 -10.04 6.32
CA ALA A 7 3.12 -11.31 6.28
C ALA A 7 2.49 -11.64 7.64
N ALA A 8 3.24 -11.51 8.73
CA ALA A 8 2.73 -11.72 10.09
C ALA A 8 1.58 -10.75 10.43
N ALA A 9 1.75 -9.47 10.10
CA ALA A 9 0.72 -8.44 10.32
C ALA A 9 -0.56 -8.75 9.53
N THR A 10 -0.44 -9.14 8.26
CA THR A 10 -1.58 -9.46 7.39
C THR A 10 -2.34 -10.70 7.89
N LEU A 11 -1.63 -11.73 8.35
CA LEU A 11 -2.25 -12.92 8.95
C LEU A 11 -2.97 -12.60 10.26
N TYR A 12 -2.36 -11.77 11.12
CA TYR A 12 -2.95 -11.36 12.39
C TYR A 12 -4.22 -10.51 12.18
N VAL A 13 -4.14 -9.50 11.31
CA VAL A 13 -5.26 -8.62 10.96
C VAL A 13 -6.38 -9.40 10.27
N GLY A 14 -6.04 -10.34 9.37
CA GLY A 14 -7.02 -11.21 8.72
C GLY A 14 -7.84 -12.04 9.72
N ARG A 15 -7.20 -12.56 10.78
CA ARG A 15 -7.89 -13.29 11.87
C ARG A 15 -8.78 -12.37 12.71
N MET A 16 -8.34 -11.14 12.98
CA MET A 16 -9.10 -10.14 13.77
C MET A 16 -10.31 -9.56 13.00
N MET A 17 -10.15 -9.27 11.71
CA MET A 17 -11.21 -8.68 10.87
C MET A 17 -12.44 -9.59 10.74
N SER A 18 -12.26 -10.91 10.82
CA SER A 18 -13.37 -11.86 10.75
C SER A 18 -14.35 -11.78 11.93
N ARG A 19 -13.99 -11.06 13.01
CA ARG A 19 -14.81 -10.91 14.24
C ARG A 19 -15.40 -9.53 14.47
N ASN A 20 -14.98 -8.48 13.76
CA ASN A 20 -15.25 -7.10 14.15
C ASN A 20 -15.90 -6.26 13.04
N LYS A 21 -16.99 -5.55 13.34
CA LYS A 21 -17.75 -4.76 12.35
C LYS A 21 -17.12 -3.39 12.03
N ASN A 22 -16.19 -2.89 12.86
CA ASN A 22 -15.60 -1.56 12.69
C ASN A 22 -14.13 -1.60 12.24
N VAL A 23 -13.92 -1.87 10.96
CA VAL A 23 -12.59 -1.99 10.33
C VAL A 23 -11.76 -0.69 10.44
N LEU A 24 -12.40 0.49 10.36
CA LEU A 24 -11.69 1.77 10.49
C LEU A 24 -11.05 1.94 11.87
N MET A 25 -11.73 1.49 12.94
CA MET A 25 -11.18 1.53 14.29
C MET A 25 -9.94 0.66 14.42
N ILE A 26 -9.93 -0.54 13.83
CA ILE A 26 -8.77 -1.45 13.85
C ILE A 26 -7.58 -0.79 13.17
N VAL A 27 -7.80 -0.19 11.99
CA VAL A 27 -6.73 0.48 11.24
C VAL A 27 -6.22 1.71 11.99
N GLY A 28 -7.10 2.51 12.57
CA GLY A 28 -6.72 3.67 13.40
C GLY A 28 -5.86 3.25 14.60
N LEU A 29 -6.26 2.21 15.32
CA LEU A 29 -5.48 1.65 16.43
C LEU A 29 -4.13 1.09 15.94
N GLN A 30 -4.11 0.40 14.79
CA GLN A 30 -2.87 -0.10 14.18
C GLN A 30 -1.90 1.05 13.86
N MET A 31 -2.39 2.19 13.35
CA MET A 31 -1.57 3.37 13.06
C MET A 31 -1.00 3.98 14.34
N ILE A 32 -1.78 4.06 15.42
CA ILE A 32 -1.32 4.54 16.73
C ILE A 32 -0.25 3.62 17.29
N VAL A 33 -0.47 2.30 17.27
CA VAL A 33 0.51 1.31 17.72
C VAL A 33 1.80 1.42 16.91
N GLY A 34 1.70 1.55 15.58
CA GLY A 34 2.86 1.77 14.70
C GLY A 34 3.64 3.03 15.06
N CYS A 35 2.95 4.14 15.32
CA CYS A 35 3.56 5.39 15.78
C CYS A 35 4.30 5.21 17.10
N ILE A 36 3.66 4.62 18.12
CA ILE A 36 4.26 4.38 19.43
C ILE A 36 5.51 3.48 19.33
N ILE A 37 5.46 2.44 18.51
CA ILE A 37 6.58 1.52 18.33
C ILE A 37 7.73 2.20 17.58
N LEU A 38 7.45 2.99 16.53
CA LEU A 38 8.50 3.64 15.73
C LEU A 38 9.12 4.86 16.42
N PHE A 39 8.38 5.55 17.30
CA PHE A 39 8.85 6.74 18.00
C PHE A 39 10.20 6.56 18.74
N PRO A 40 10.42 5.54 19.58
CA PRO A 40 11.72 5.35 20.22
C PRO A 40 12.85 5.04 19.23
N PHE A 41 12.56 4.42 18.08
CA PHE A 41 13.57 4.19 17.04
C PHE A 41 13.95 5.50 16.35
N SER A 42 12.99 6.39 16.07
CA SER A 42 13.28 7.74 15.54
C SER A 42 14.21 8.53 16.48
N LEU A 43 14.02 8.43 17.81
CA LEU A 43 14.92 9.07 18.78
C LEU A 43 16.35 8.52 18.77
N ILE A 44 16.56 7.25 18.43
CA ILE A 44 17.87 6.59 18.46
C ILE A 44 18.61 6.71 17.12
N PHE A 45 17.88 6.63 16.01
CA PHE A 45 18.47 6.48 14.67
C PHE A 45 18.41 7.74 13.80
N GLU A 46 17.52 8.69 14.09
CA GLU A 46 17.37 9.90 13.27
C GLU A 46 18.08 11.10 13.90
N ASN A 47 18.65 11.95 13.05
CA ASN A 47 19.14 13.26 13.46
C ASN A 47 17.99 14.25 13.41
N TRP A 48 17.68 14.88 14.54
CA TRP A 48 16.54 15.79 14.71
C TRP A 48 16.81 17.20 14.17
N ASN A 49 17.39 17.28 12.97
CA ASN A 49 17.61 18.56 12.28
C ASN A 49 16.49 18.80 11.28
N ILE A 50 15.41 19.46 11.73
CA ILE A 50 14.24 19.74 10.90
C ILE A 50 14.41 21.12 10.24
N GLU A 51 14.58 21.14 8.92
CA GLU A 51 14.53 22.36 8.13
C GLU A 51 13.07 22.73 7.85
N TRP A 52 12.54 23.62 8.68
CA TRP A 52 11.18 24.14 8.54
C TRP A 52 11.06 24.99 7.27
N SER A 53 10.63 24.36 6.18
CA SER A 53 10.33 25.02 4.91
C SER A 53 8.87 24.81 4.51
N THR A 54 8.32 25.73 3.71
CA THR A 54 6.98 25.55 3.14
C THR A 54 6.90 24.27 2.32
N SER A 55 7.95 23.93 1.57
CA SER A 55 8.03 22.68 0.81
C SER A 55 7.95 21.44 1.71
N PHE A 56 8.64 21.44 2.85
CA PHE A 56 8.55 20.36 3.84
C PHE A 56 7.13 20.20 4.36
N ILE A 57 6.51 21.30 4.79
CA ILE A 57 5.14 21.27 5.34
C ILE A 57 4.14 20.76 4.30
N LEU A 58 4.23 21.25 3.05
CA LEU A 58 3.36 20.82 1.97
C LEU A 58 3.57 19.34 1.62
N ALA A 59 4.82 18.87 1.51
CA ALA A 59 5.13 17.47 1.24
C ALA A 59 4.66 16.55 2.37
N PHE A 60 4.86 16.95 3.63
CA PHE A 60 4.41 16.21 4.80
C PHE A 60 2.89 16.10 4.87
N LEU A 61 2.17 17.22 4.68
CA LEU A 61 0.72 17.24 4.65
C LEU A 61 0.17 16.44 3.47
N TYR A 62 0.75 16.62 2.28
CA TYR A 62 0.36 15.88 1.09
C TYR A 62 0.49 14.38 1.31
N THR A 63 1.65 13.89 1.73
CA THR A 63 1.90 12.46 1.93
C THR A 63 1.06 11.86 3.06
N THR A 64 0.85 12.60 4.15
CA THR A 64 0.04 12.12 5.28
C THR A 64 -1.45 12.06 4.93
N LEU A 65 -1.99 13.12 4.31
CA LEU A 65 -3.42 13.25 4.07
C LEU A 65 -3.86 12.55 2.79
N VAL A 66 -3.11 12.65 1.70
CA VAL A 66 -3.55 12.19 0.38
C VAL A 66 -3.35 10.68 0.22
N PRO A 67 -2.14 10.12 0.06
CA PRO A 67 -1.99 8.67 -0.03
C PRO A 67 -2.19 7.98 1.33
N GLY A 68 -1.83 8.62 2.45
CA GLY A 68 -1.97 8.03 3.79
C GLY A 68 -3.43 7.86 4.22
N LEU A 69 -4.16 8.96 4.40
CA LEU A 69 -5.54 8.92 4.87
C LEU A 69 -6.57 8.71 3.75
N LEU A 70 -6.62 9.60 2.76
CA LEU A 70 -7.65 9.55 1.71
C LEU A 70 -7.53 8.27 0.87
N GLY A 71 -6.31 7.87 0.50
CA GLY A 71 -6.05 6.61 -0.21
C GLY A 71 -6.60 5.39 0.56
N THR A 72 -6.35 5.33 1.87
CA THR A 72 -6.87 4.27 2.74
C THR A 72 -8.41 4.27 2.80
N LEU A 73 -9.04 5.45 2.89
CA LEU A 73 -10.51 5.57 2.89
C LEU A 73 -11.12 5.13 1.55
N ILE A 74 -10.55 5.58 0.44
CA ILE A 74 -10.96 5.19 -0.92
C ILE A 74 -10.82 3.68 -1.08
N TRP A 75 -9.72 3.10 -0.60
CA TRP A 75 -9.49 1.66 -0.61
C TRP A 75 -10.59 0.90 0.10
N PHE A 76 -10.91 1.27 1.35
CA PHE A 76 -11.97 0.59 2.10
C PHE A 76 -13.34 0.79 1.49
N TYR A 77 -13.61 1.98 0.94
CA TYR A 77 -14.84 2.23 0.19
C TYR A 77 -14.94 1.29 -1.04
N LEU A 78 -13.86 1.15 -1.81
CA LEU A 78 -13.80 0.26 -2.97
C LEU A 78 -14.00 -1.20 -2.56
N VAL A 79 -13.31 -1.67 -1.52
CA VAL A 79 -13.47 -3.03 -0.98
C VAL A 79 -14.92 -3.29 -0.57
N ARG A 80 -15.60 -2.32 0.04
CA ARG A 80 -17.03 -2.45 0.39
C ARG A 80 -17.95 -2.47 -0.83
N ARG A 81 -17.60 -1.76 -1.91
CA ARG A 81 -18.42 -1.65 -3.13
C ARG A 81 -18.28 -2.84 -4.08
N VAL A 82 -17.05 -3.29 -4.35
CA VAL A 82 -16.78 -4.33 -5.36
C VAL A 82 -16.26 -5.64 -4.77
N GLY A 83 -16.10 -5.70 -3.45
CA GLY A 83 -15.55 -6.85 -2.74
C GLY A 83 -14.01 -6.88 -2.72
N PRO A 84 -13.41 -7.59 -1.75
CA PRO A 84 -11.97 -7.60 -1.52
C PRO A 84 -11.17 -8.21 -2.67
N VAL A 85 -11.72 -9.20 -3.38
CA VAL A 85 -11.02 -9.87 -4.50
C VAL A 85 -10.85 -8.94 -5.71
N ARG A 86 -11.92 -8.25 -6.12
CA ARG A 86 -11.85 -7.28 -7.22
C ARG A 86 -11.03 -6.06 -6.82
N ALA A 87 -11.16 -5.57 -5.60
CA ALA A 87 -10.32 -4.47 -5.10
C ALA A 87 -8.83 -4.85 -5.11
N ALA A 88 -8.45 -6.03 -4.64
CA ALA A 88 -7.06 -6.52 -4.66
C ALA A 88 -6.47 -6.58 -6.08
N THR A 89 -7.30 -6.94 -7.06
CA THR A 89 -6.93 -6.96 -8.48
C THR A 89 -6.48 -5.57 -8.95
N PHE A 90 -7.18 -4.50 -8.57
CA PHE A 90 -6.78 -3.12 -8.87
C PHE A 90 -5.50 -2.73 -8.12
N HIS A 91 -5.34 -3.15 -6.87
CA HIS A 91 -4.15 -2.84 -6.08
C HIS A 91 -2.86 -3.41 -6.70
N PHE A 92 -2.97 -4.56 -7.38
CA PHE A 92 -1.85 -5.15 -8.09
C PHE A 92 -1.34 -4.29 -9.26
N LEU A 93 -2.12 -3.34 -9.76
CA LEU A 93 -1.67 -2.41 -10.81
C LEU A 93 -0.76 -1.29 -10.28
N ASN A 94 -0.58 -1.14 -8.96
CA ASN A 94 0.26 -0.10 -8.37
C ASN A 94 1.69 -0.02 -8.95
N PRO A 95 2.44 -1.13 -9.15
CA PRO A 95 3.78 -1.05 -9.73
C PRO A 95 3.78 -0.52 -11.15
N PHE A 96 2.80 -0.92 -11.98
CA PHE A 96 2.66 -0.42 -13.35
C PHE A 96 2.40 1.09 -13.36
N PHE A 97 1.41 1.56 -12.57
CA PHE A 97 1.14 2.98 -12.45
C PHE A 97 2.29 3.75 -11.82
N GLY A 98 3.05 3.15 -10.90
CA GLY A 98 4.23 3.75 -10.30
C GLY A 98 5.30 4.08 -11.34
N VAL A 99 5.65 3.12 -12.20
CA VAL A 99 6.61 3.33 -13.30
C VAL A 99 6.07 4.34 -14.31
N LEU A 100 4.78 4.25 -14.65
CA LEU A 100 4.16 5.18 -15.59
C LEU A 100 4.16 6.63 -15.06
N VAL A 101 3.85 6.83 -13.79
CA VAL A 101 3.87 8.14 -13.13
C VAL A 101 5.31 8.67 -13.01
N ALA A 102 6.29 7.83 -12.70
CA ALA A 102 7.70 8.23 -12.69
C ALA A 102 8.14 8.74 -14.07
N ALA A 103 7.78 8.03 -15.13
CA ALA A 103 8.09 8.45 -16.51
C ALA A 103 7.39 9.75 -16.91
N LEU A 104 6.09 9.89 -16.61
CA LEU A 104 5.28 11.01 -17.09
C LEU A 104 5.41 12.28 -16.23
N ILE A 105 5.49 12.13 -14.91
CA ILE A 105 5.49 13.26 -13.96
C ILE A 105 6.90 13.65 -13.55
N LEU A 106 7.74 12.67 -13.21
CA LEU A 106 9.13 12.94 -12.80
C LEU A 106 10.07 13.06 -14.01
N SER A 107 9.58 12.79 -15.23
CA SER A 107 10.38 12.78 -16.47
C SER A 107 11.58 11.84 -16.38
N GLU A 108 11.47 10.76 -15.62
CA GLU A 108 12.53 9.75 -15.50
C GLU A 108 12.59 8.92 -16.80
N PRO A 109 13.78 8.79 -17.44
CA PRO A 109 13.92 8.03 -18.67
C PRO A 109 13.67 6.55 -18.41
N LEU A 110 12.67 5.99 -19.09
CA LEU A 110 12.37 4.56 -19.02
C LEU A 110 13.51 3.76 -19.66
N SER A 111 14.23 3.01 -18.84
CA SER A 111 15.27 2.11 -19.31
C SER A 111 14.66 0.79 -19.79
N VAL A 112 15.44 0.03 -20.56
CA VAL A 112 15.07 -1.34 -20.95
C VAL A 112 14.85 -2.23 -19.72
N ARG A 113 15.56 -1.98 -18.62
CA ARG A 113 15.40 -2.73 -17.36
C ARG A 113 14.03 -2.49 -16.73
N ASP A 114 13.51 -1.26 -16.82
CA ASP A 114 12.17 -0.92 -16.32
C ASP A 114 11.09 -1.64 -17.13
N GLY A 115 11.25 -1.68 -18.46
CA GLY A 115 10.37 -2.44 -19.34
C GLY A 115 10.33 -3.94 -19.02
N ILE A 116 11.50 -4.54 -18.76
CA ILE A 116 11.59 -5.95 -18.34
C ILE A 116 10.90 -6.15 -16.99
N GLY A 117 11.17 -5.29 -16.01
CA GLY A 117 10.58 -5.35 -14.67
C GLY A 117 9.05 -5.25 -14.70
N VAL A 118 8.52 -4.26 -15.42
CA VAL A 118 7.06 -4.10 -15.62
C VAL A 118 6.47 -5.34 -16.27
N THR A 119 7.11 -5.88 -17.31
CA THR A 119 6.62 -7.08 -18.00
C THR A 119 6.52 -8.29 -17.05
N ILE A 120 7.56 -8.53 -16.24
CA ILE A 120 7.57 -9.63 -15.26
C ILE A 120 6.46 -9.45 -14.22
N ILE A 121 6.30 -8.24 -13.68
CA ILE A 121 5.25 -7.95 -12.69
C ILE A 121 3.87 -8.17 -13.30
N MET A 122 3.61 -7.63 -14.49
CA MET A 122 2.32 -7.79 -15.17
C MET A 122 2.01 -9.26 -15.48
N ALA A 123 3.00 -10.04 -15.91
CA ALA A 123 2.83 -11.48 -16.11
C ALA A 123 2.45 -12.20 -14.80
N GLY A 124 3.14 -11.90 -13.70
CA GLY A 124 2.82 -12.46 -12.38
C GLY A 124 1.39 -12.12 -11.92
N ILE A 125 0.97 -10.88 -12.13
CA ILE A 125 -0.40 -10.43 -11.79
C ILE A 125 -1.43 -11.19 -12.62
N LEU A 126 -1.22 -11.32 -13.93
CA LEU A 126 -2.11 -12.05 -14.83
C LEU A 126 -2.25 -13.52 -14.40
N LEU A 127 -1.15 -14.19 -14.07
CA LEU A 127 -1.17 -15.58 -13.59
C LEU A 127 -1.98 -15.75 -12.29
N VAL A 128 -1.81 -14.83 -11.33
CA VAL A 128 -2.57 -14.85 -10.06
C VAL A 128 -4.06 -14.61 -10.32
N GLN A 129 -4.42 -13.71 -11.23
CA GLN A 129 -5.81 -13.44 -11.58
C GLN A 129 -6.47 -14.64 -12.29
N MET A 130 -5.74 -15.28 -13.21
CA MET A 130 -6.20 -16.48 -13.93
C MET A 130 -6.47 -17.65 -12.97
N SER A 131 -5.51 -17.95 -12.09
CA SER A 131 -5.66 -19.06 -11.13
C SER A 131 -6.86 -18.89 -10.19
N ARG A 132 -7.11 -17.67 -9.70
CA ARG A 132 -8.26 -17.39 -8.82
C ARG A 132 -9.61 -17.47 -9.54
N ARG A 133 -9.67 -17.05 -10.82
CA ARG A 133 -10.89 -17.17 -11.64
C ARG A 133 -11.25 -18.63 -11.91
N GLN A 134 -10.24 -19.48 -12.06
CA GLN A 134 -10.44 -20.91 -12.31
C GLN A 134 -11.03 -21.63 -11.10
N ILE A 135 -10.59 -21.30 -9.87
CA ILE A 135 -11.15 -21.84 -8.62
C ILE A 135 -12.61 -21.38 -8.42
N ALA A 136 -12.94 -20.13 -8.75
CA ALA A 136 -14.30 -19.60 -8.61
C ALA A 136 -15.31 -20.18 -9.62
N ASN A 137 -14.84 -20.81 -10.71
CA ASN A 137 -15.68 -21.45 -11.73
C ASN A 137 -15.79 -22.97 -11.54
N SER A 138 -15.05 -23.56 -10.60
CA SER A 138 -15.04 -25.00 -10.30
C SER A 138 -15.94 -25.40 -9.11
N ASP A 139 -16.56 -24.42 -8.45
CA ASP A 139 -17.61 -24.58 -7.44
C ASP A 139 -19.00 -24.29 -8.06
#